data_AF-A0AA90U075-F1
#
_entry.id   AF-A0AA90U075-F1
#
_cell.length_a   1.000
_cell.length_b   1.000
_cell.length_c   1.000
_cell.angle_alpha   90.00
_cell.angle_beta   90.00
_cell.angle_gamma   90.00
#
_symmetry.space_group_name_H-M   'P 1'
#
loop_
_entity.id
_entity.type
_entity.pdbx_description
1 polymer ?
#
loop_
_entity_poly.entity_id
_entity_poly.type
_entity_poly.pdbx_seq_one_letter_code
_entity_poly.pdbx_strand_id
1 'polypeptide(L)'
;MFIGHYAVGFLLKKKFNAIPLWVFFITVQFVDILAFMLVLLGVEKMSYNPTSNPFLRTSMDYIPLTHSLSNSLVIALIVFLVVWKLKDRTWGIALSMGVLSHWFIDFIAHTPDMPLIFNSYKVGLGL
;
A
#
# COMPACT_ATOMS: atom_id res chain seq x y z
N MET A 1 7.12 -7.14 -0.17
CA MET A 1 7.98 -6.55 0.87
C MET A 1 7.24 -6.44 2.22
N PHE A 2 6.63 -7.51 2.75
CA PHE A 2 5.62 -7.39 3.83
C PHE A 2 6.13 -6.86 5.19
N ILE A 3 7.33 -7.27 5.61
CA ILE A 3 7.81 -6.99 6.97
C ILE A 3 8.02 -5.49 7.25
N GLY A 4 8.43 -4.72 6.24
CA GLY A 4 8.67 -3.28 6.35
C GLY A 4 7.41 -2.49 6.68
N HIS A 5 6.27 -2.86 6.09
CA HIS A 5 4.99 -2.19 6.35
C HIS A 5 4.51 -2.44 7.78
N TYR A 6 4.72 -3.64 8.33
CA TYR A 6 4.36 -3.92 9.73
C TYR A 6 5.15 -3.08 10.73
N ALA A 7 6.40 -2.72 10.42
CA ALA A 7 7.17 -1.79 11.24
C ALA A 7 6.47 -0.43 11.37
N VAL A 8 5.88 0.08 10.29
CA VAL A 8 5.05 1.29 10.33
C VAL A 8 3.81 1.09 11.20
N GLY A 9 3.18 -0.09 11.15
CA GLY A 9 2.06 -0.43 12.02
C GLY A 9 2.41 -0.33 13.52
N PHE A 10 3.59 -0.81 13.92
CA PHE A 10 4.08 -0.66 15.29
C PHE A 10 4.37 0.80 15.66
N LEU A 11 4.97 1.58 14.75
CA LEU A 11 5.21 3.02 14.97
C LEU A 11 3.91 3.79 15.17
N LEU A 12 2.90 3.50 14.33
CA LEU A 12 1.57 4.09 14.47
C LEU A 12 0.90 3.66 15.77
N LYS A 13 1.00 2.38 16.15
CA LYS A 13 0.46 1.90 17.43
C LYS A 13 1.06 2.65 18.64
N LYS A 14 2.35 2.96 18.60
CA LYS A 14 3.00 3.75 19.65
C LYS A 14 2.42 5.16 19.76
N LYS A 15 2.12 5.81 18.62
CA LYS A 15 1.58 7.17 18.56
C LYS A 15 0.07 7.23 18.85
N PHE A 16 -0.68 6.23 18.38
CA PHE A 16 -2.14 6.15 18.44
C PHE A 16 -2.55 4.94 19.30
N ASN A 17 -2.19 5.00 20.59
CA ASN A 17 -2.30 3.88 21.52
C ASN A 17 -3.73 3.34 21.72
N ALA A 18 -4.76 4.15 21.50
CA ALA A 18 -6.17 3.75 21.61
C ALA A 18 -6.61 2.78 20.49
N ILE A 19 -5.92 2.78 19.34
CA ILE A 19 -6.26 1.94 18.20
C ILE A 19 -5.59 0.56 18.38
N PRO A 20 -6.31 -0.56 18.30
CA PRO A 20 -5.71 -1.89 18.42
C PRO A 20 -4.66 -2.15 17.34
N LEU A 21 -3.58 -2.85 17.69
CA LEU A 21 -2.46 -3.11 16.77
C LEU A 21 -2.90 -3.86 15.51
N TRP A 22 -3.81 -4.82 15.63
CA TRP A 22 -4.31 -5.60 14.50
C TRP A 22 -5.01 -4.72 13.44
N VAL A 23 -5.62 -3.59 13.84
CA VAL A 23 -6.20 -2.63 12.89
C VAL A 23 -5.10 -2.01 12.03
N PHE A 24 -3.96 -1.67 12.63
CA PHE A 24 -2.82 -1.16 11.88
C PHE A 24 -2.23 -2.22 10.95
N PHE A 25 -2.19 -3.49 11.34
CA PHE A 25 -1.74 -4.57 10.44
C PHE A 25 -2.62 -4.71 9.21
N ILE A 26 -3.94 -4.62 9.36
CA ILE A 26 -4.85 -4.62 8.20
C ILE A 26 -4.63 -3.36 7.36
N THR A 27 -4.46 -2.22 8.02
CA THR A 27 -4.35 -0.92 7.37
C THR A 27 -3.09 -0.80 6.51
N VAL A 28 -1.93 -1.20 7.03
CA VAL A 28 -0.67 -1.16 6.27
C VAL A 28 -0.64 -2.18 5.14
N GLN A 29 -1.51 -3.20 5.18
CA GLN A 29 -1.68 -4.19 4.12
C GLN A 29 -2.88 -3.92 3.20
N PHE A 30 -3.62 -2.84 3.45
CA PHE A 30 -4.90 -2.61 2.79
C PHE A 30 -4.76 -2.52 1.27
N VAL A 31 -3.68 -1.88 0.80
CA VAL A 31 -3.36 -1.74 -0.62
C VAL A 31 -3.13 -3.09 -1.28
N ASP A 32 -2.33 -3.97 -0.66
CA ASP A 32 -2.09 -5.32 -1.16
C ASP A 32 -3.34 -6.20 -1.16
N ILE A 33 -4.14 -6.13 -0.09
CA ILE A 33 -5.41 -6.87 -0.01
C ILE A 33 -6.32 -6.43 -1.16
N LEU A 34 -6.39 -5.13 -1.42
CA LEU A 34 -7.15 -4.58 -2.55
C LEU A 34 -6.56 -5.02 -3.89
N ALA A 35 -5.23 -5.02 -4.05
CA ALA A 35 -4.56 -5.45 -5.27
C ALA A 35 -4.82 -6.91 -5.58
N PHE A 36 -4.75 -7.81 -4.60
CA PHE A 36 -5.11 -9.21 -4.81
C PHE A 36 -6.54 -9.37 -5.31
N MET A 37 -7.50 -8.63 -4.73
CA MET A 37 -8.89 -8.64 -5.20
C MET A 37 -9.00 -8.13 -6.65
N LEU A 38 -8.35 -7.02 -7.00
CA LEU A 38 -8.42 -6.44 -8.34
C LEU A 38 -7.71 -7.29 -9.40
N VAL A 39 -6.61 -7.95 -9.03
CA VAL A 39 -5.89 -8.90 -9.91
C VAL A 39 -6.74 -10.14 -10.16
N LEU A 40 -7.39 -10.69 -9.12
CA LEU A 40 -8.30 -11.83 -9.28
C LEU A 40 -9.52 -11.50 -10.14
N LEU A 41 -9.99 -10.25 -10.10
CA LEU A 41 -11.05 -9.74 -10.96
C LEU A 41 -10.57 -9.36 -12.38
N GLY A 42 -9.27 -9.44 -12.66
CA GLY A 42 -8.67 -9.09 -13.95
C GLY A 42 -8.60 -7.58 -14.25
N VAL A 43 -8.89 -6.73 -13.26
CA VAL A 43 -8.84 -5.26 -13.38
C VAL A 43 -7.39 -4.78 -13.36
N GLU A 44 -6.60 -5.30 -12.43
CA GLU A 44 -5.15 -5.12 -12.40
C GLU A 44 -4.47 -6.41 -12.88
N LYS A 45 -3.23 -6.30 -13.34
CA LYS A 45 -2.51 -7.42 -13.97
C LYS A 45 -1.12 -7.53 -13.36
N MET A 46 -0.85 -8.72 -12.84
CA MET A 46 0.48 -9.17 -12.44
C MET A 46 0.78 -10.48 -13.15
N SER A 47 2.05 -10.71 -13.49
CA SER A 47 2.50 -11.96 -14.08
C SER A 47 3.72 -12.52 -13.36
N TYR A 48 3.99 -13.81 -13.61
CA TYR A 48 5.18 -14.45 -13.12
C TYR A 48 6.39 -14.05 -13.95
N ASN A 49 7.46 -13.60 -13.29
CA ASN A 49 8.75 -13.29 -13.90
C ASN A 49 9.75 -14.42 -13.60
N PRO A 50 10.26 -15.16 -14.61
CA PRO A 50 11.17 -16.29 -14.43
C PRO A 50 12.61 -15.86 -14.16
N THR A 51 12.82 -14.92 -13.24
CA THR A 51 14.14 -14.44 -12.82
C THR A 51 14.79 -15.35 -11.77
N SER A 52 16.12 -15.37 -11.74
CA SER A 52 16.90 -16.09 -10.73
C SER A 52 16.76 -15.46 -9.34
N ASN A 53 16.42 -14.16 -9.26
CA ASN A 53 16.21 -13.48 -7.99
C ASN A 53 14.83 -13.86 -7.40
N PRO A 54 14.75 -14.54 -6.25
CA PRO A 54 13.48 -14.98 -5.67
C PRO A 54 12.56 -13.81 -5.28
N PHE A 55 13.09 -12.62 -5.07
CA PHE A 55 12.32 -11.43 -4.67
C PHE A 55 11.68 -10.69 -5.85
N LEU A 56 12.10 -10.98 -7.10
CA LEU A 56 11.62 -10.28 -8.30
C LEU A 56 10.76 -11.17 -9.21
N ARG A 57 10.16 -12.22 -8.63
CA ARG A 57 9.35 -13.22 -9.37
C ARG A 57 7.96 -12.73 -9.77
N THR A 58 7.56 -11.55 -9.32
CA THR A 58 6.27 -10.95 -9.67
C THR A 58 6.54 -9.73 -10.53
N SER A 59 5.95 -9.69 -11.73
CA SER A 59 5.95 -8.52 -12.61
C SER A 59 4.66 -7.73 -12.41
N MET A 60 4.79 -6.42 -12.22
CA MET A 60 3.67 -5.47 -12.13
C MET A 60 3.33 -4.88 -13.51
N ASP A 61 2.60 -5.66 -14.30
CA ASP A 61 2.31 -5.33 -15.70
C ASP A 61 1.36 -4.13 -15.83
N TYR A 62 0.29 -4.12 -15.03
CA TYR A 62 -0.70 -3.04 -15.00
C TYR A 62 -1.33 -2.94 -13.60
N ILE A 63 -0.86 -1.99 -12.78
CA ILE A 63 -1.30 -1.84 -11.39
C ILE A 63 -1.60 -0.37 -10.97
N PRO A 64 -2.30 0.40 -11.82
CA PRO A 64 -2.44 1.83 -11.57
C PRO A 64 -3.41 2.16 -10.43
N LEU A 65 -4.29 1.24 -10.04
CA LEU A 65 -5.36 1.54 -9.10
C LEU A 65 -4.91 1.41 -7.65
N THR A 66 -4.06 0.44 -7.35
CA THR A 66 -3.62 0.17 -5.98
C THR A 66 -2.25 0.77 -5.69
N HIS A 67 -1.31 0.65 -6.62
CA HIS A 67 0.11 0.95 -6.37
C HIS A 67 0.63 2.21 -7.07
N SER A 68 -0.24 3.01 -7.71
CA SER A 68 0.18 4.34 -8.16
C SER A 68 0.13 5.36 -7.02
N LEU A 69 1.12 6.27 -6.92
CA LEU A 69 1.11 7.30 -5.88
C LEU A 69 -0.18 8.13 -5.91
N SER A 70 -0.62 8.51 -7.12
CA SER A 70 -1.86 9.25 -7.31
C SER A 70 -3.07 8.52 -6.74
N ASN A 71 -3.21 7.20 -6.98
CA ASN A 71 -4.34 6.46 -6.45
C ASN A 71 -4.17 6.06 -5.00
N SER A 72 -2.95 5.79 -4.51
CA SER A 72 -2.70 5.57 -3.09
C SER A 72 -3.11 6.80 -2.26
N LEU A 73 -2.89 8.02 -2.77
CA LEU A 73 -3.41 9.25 -2.16
C LEU A 73 -4.94 9.30 -2.13
N VAL A 74 -5.60 8.91 -3.24
CA VAL A 74 -7.07 8.83 -3.31
C VAL A 74 -7.62 7.80 -2.33
N ILE A 75 -7.03 6.60 -2.27
CA ILE A 75 -7.43 5.53 -1.34
C ILE A 75 -7.23 6.01 0.10
N ALA A 76 -6.09 6.61 0.44
CA ALA A 76 -5.84 7.16 1.77
C ALA A 76 -6.85 8.25 2.15
N LEU A 77 -7.24 9.10 1.20
CA LEU A 77 -8.27 10.11 1.40
C LEU A 77 -9.65 9.47 1.64
N ILE A 78 -10.02 8.46 0.87
CA ILE A 78 -11.27 7.71 1.06
C ILE A 78 -11.30 7.06 2.45
N VAL A 79 -10.22 6.39 2.83
CA VAL A 79 -10.08 5.76 4.16
C VAL A 79 -10.20 6.81 5.27
N PHE A 80 -9.53 7.96 5.12
CA PHE A 80 -9.65 9.07 6.07
C PHE A 80 -11.12 9.51 6.24
N LEU A 81 -11.81 9.79 5.14
CA LEU A 81 -13.19 10.30 5.16
C LEU A 81 -14.17 9.28 5.75
N VAL A 82 -14.09 8.02 5.31
CA VAL A 82 -14.96 6.94 5.79
C VAL A 82 -14.75 6.70 7.28
N VAL A 83 -13.50 6.53 7.72
CA VAL A 83 -13.18 6.22 9.12
C VAL A 83 -13.48 7.41 10.02
N TRP A 84 -13.26 8.65 9.56
CA TRP A 84 -13.65 9.84 10.31
C TRP A 84 -15.15 9.86 10.58
N LYS A 85 -15.98 9.51 9.58
CA LYS A 85 -17.44 9.47 9.75
C LYS A 85 -17.93 8.33 10.63
N LEU A 86 -17.27 7.17 10.60
CA LEU A 86 -17.68 5.99 11.37
C LEU A 86 -17.13 5.96 12.80
N LYS A 87 -16.02 6.66 13.05
CA LYS A 87 -15.33 6.72 14.34
C LYS A 87 -15.07 8.18 14.70
N ASP A 88 -13.83 8.63 14.55
CA ASP A 88 -13.43 10.01 14.82
C ASP A 88 -12.25 10.41 13.91
N ARG A 89 -11.91 11.70 13.96
CA ARG A 89 -10.87 12.28 13.12
C ARG A 89 -9.49 11.67 13.40
N THR A 90 -9.20 11.29 14.64
CA THR A 90 -7.92 10.68 15.04
C THR A 90 -7.76 9.30 14.40
N TRP A 91 -8.82 8.48 14.43
CA TRP A 91 -8.84 7.20 13.71
C TRP A 91 -8.66 7.40 12.20
N GLY A 92 -9.38 8.36 11.62
CA GLY A 92 -9.25 8.68 10.20
C GLY A 92 -7.81 9.01 9.80
N ILE A 93 -7.14 9.88 10.56
CA ILE A 93 -5.75 10.27 10.31
C ILE A 93 -4.81 9.08 10.48
N ALA A 94 -4.95 8.33 11.57
CA ALA A 94 -4.05 7.23 11.89
C ALA A 94 -4.09 6.14 10.81
N LEU A 95 -5.29 5.79 10.32
CA LEU A 95 -5.43 4.74 9.32
C LEU A 95 -5.05 5.23 7.93
N SER A 96 -5.37 6.47 7.55
CA SER A 96 -4.93 7.00 6.25
C SER A 96 -3.42 7.15 6.15
N MET A 97 -2.73 7.50 7.23
CA MET A 97 -1.27 7.48 7.31
C MET A 97 -0.72 6.07 7.10
N GLY A 98 -1.33 5.06 7.71
CA GLY A 98 -0.94 3.66 7.52
C GLY A 98 -1.07 3.20 6.07
N VAL A 99 -2.19 3.51 5.42
CA VAL A 99 -2.42 3.19 4.00
C VAL A 99 -1.41 3.90 3.10
N LEU A 100 -1.24 5.22 3.27
CA LEU A 100 -0.35 5.99 2.40
C LEU A 100 1.13 5.62 2.59
N SER A 101 1.52 5.20 3.79
CA SER A 101 2.90 4.75 4.05
C SER A 101 3.31 3.57 3.17
N HIS A 102 2.36 2.76 2.70
CA HIS A 102 2.61 1.58 1.88
C HIS A 102 3.43 1.95 0.64
N TRP A 103 2.97 2.94 -0.14
CA TRP A 103 3.64 3.36 -1.37
C TRP A 103 5.07 3.86 -1.13
N PHE A 104 5.32 4.58 -0.03
CA PHE A 104 6.66 5.09 0.27
C PHE A 104 7.64 3.98 0.67
N ILE A 105 7.15 2.97 1.41
CA ILE A 105 7.97 1.80 1.74
C ILE A 105 8.24 0.98 0.49
N ASP A 106 7.24 0.84 -0.39
CA ASP A 106 7.43 0.18 -1.68
C ASP A 106 8.42 0.94 -2.56
N PHE A 107 8.33 2.26 -2.66
CA PHE A 107 9.27 3.06 -3.44
C PHE A 107 10.74 2.81 -3.07
N ILE A 108 11.03 2.58 -1.78
CA ILE A 108 12.38 2.25 -1.33
C ILE A 108 12.79 0.85 -1.80
N ALA A 109 11.88 -0.10 -1.69
CA ALA A 109 12.15 -1.51 -1.87
C ALA A 109 12.08 -2.01 -3.31
N HIS A 110 11.13 -1.47 -4.07
CA HIS A 110 10.80 -1.91 -5.40
C HIS A 110 11.86 -1.45 -6.41
N THR A 111 12.06 -2.28 -7.44
CA THR A 111 12.71 -1.81 -8.67
C THR A 111 11.89 -0.69 -9.31
N PRO A 112 12.34 -0.03 -10.40
CA PRO A 112 11.56 0.98 -11.11
C PRO A 112 10.26 0.47 -11.76
N ASP A 113 9.32 -0.04 -10.97
CA ASP A 113 8.05 -0.64 -11.35
C ASP A 113 6.84 0.03 -10.69
N MET A 114 7.04 0.90 -9.69
CA MET A 114 5.97 1.60 -8.96
C MET A 114 5.52 2.87 -9.70
N PRO A 115 4.25 2.96 -10.16
CA PRO A 115 3.80 4.14 -10.88
C PRO A 115 3.65 5.39 -9.99
N LEU A 116 3.95 6.58 -10.53
CA LEU A 116 3.64 7.84 -9.86
C LEU A 116 2.23 8.32 -10.19
N ILE A 117 1.88 8.36 -11.48
CA ILE A 117 0.60 8.87 -11.97
C ILE A 117 -0.06 7.78 -12.78
N PHE A 118 -1.14 7.20 -12.26
CA PHE A 118 -1.83 6.09 -12.89
C PHE A 118 -0.87 4.96 -13.27
N ASN A 119 -0.70 4.59 -14.55
CA ASN A 119 0.25 3.55 -14.98
C ASN A 119 1.56 4.10 -15.55
N SER A 120 1.86 5.38 -15.29
CA SER A 120 2.96 6.13 -15.90
C SER A 120 4.02 6.55 -14.88
N TYR A 121 5.22 6.84 -15.39
CA TYR A 121 6.38 7.30 -14.61
C TYR A 121 6.73 6.32 -13.48
N LYS A 122 7.14 5.11 -13.85
CA LYS A 122 7.51 4.06 -12.90
C LYS A 122 8.85 4.39 -12.22
N VAL A 123 8.87 4.28 -10.90
CA VAL A 123 9.99 4.64 -10.02
C VAL A 123 10.23 3.55 -8.99
N GLY A 124 11.39 3.58 -8.32
CA GLY A 124 11.76 2.65 -7.27
C GLY A 124 13.27 2.63 -7.06
N LEU A 125 13.73 2.45 -5.82
CA LEU A 125 15.16 2.49 -5.47
C LEU A 125 15.83 1.10 -5.47
N GLY A 126 15.06 0.01 -5.36
CA GLY A 126 15.54 -1.37 -5.38
C GLY A 126 16.46 -1.74 -4.20
N LEU A 127 16.20 -1.20 -3.01
CA LEU A 127 17.01 -1.37 -1.79
C LEU A 127 16.54 -2.52 -0.89
#